data_AF-A0A2P6Q702-F1
#
_entry.id   AF-A0A2P6Q702-F1
#
_cell.length_a   1.000
_cell.length_b   1.000
_cell.length_c   1.000
_cell.angle_alpha   90.00
_cell.angle_beta   90.00
_cell.angle_gamma   90.00
#
_symmetry.space_group_name_H-M   'P 1'
#
loop_
_entity.id
_entity.type
_entity.pdbx_description
1 polymer ?
#
loop_
_entity_poly.entity_id
_entity_poly.type
_entity_poly.pdbx_seq_one_letter_code
_entity_poly.pdbx_strand_id
1 'polypeptide(L)'
;MKAVSAEKQRIAEEVASMLKLNVEIDTTSSESLQKIIAALRAGAENAGLPVSNCVLIAGSQSGVVGARQVGMPCVVLRSSLTARAEFPSANAIMDGFGGADLTIPKLKNKKWL
;
A
#
# COMPACT_ATOMS: atom_id res chain seq x y z
N MET A 1 7.98 -22.48 6.96
CA MET A 1 7.31 -21.17 7.11
C MET A 1 6.51 -21.01 8.40
N LYS A 2 5.63 -21.95 8.78
CA LYS A 2 4.78 -21.82 10.00
C LYS A 2 5.56 -21.61 11.31
N ALA A 3 6.67 -22.33 11.52
CA ALA A 3 7.45 -22.23 12.75
C ALA A 3 8.10 -20.84 12.96
N VAL A 4 8.62 -20.22 11.89
CA VAL A 4 9.23 -18.88 11.95
C VAL A 4 8.17 -17.80 12.21
N SER A 5 6.98 -17.95 11.63
CA SER A 5 5.85 -17.05 11.89
C SER A 5 5.37 -17.14 13.33
N ALA A 6 5.27 -18.35 13.88
CA ALA A 6 4.85 -18.58 15.26
C ALA A 6 5.84 -17.97 16.26
N GLU A 7 7.14 -18.07 16.00
CA GLU A 7 8.16 -17.46 16.86
C GLU A 7 8.10 -15.93 16.83
N LYS A 8 7.92 -15.33 15.65
CA LYS A 8 7.74 -13.87 15.51
C LYS A 8 6.48 -13.37 16.21
N GLN A 9 5.38 -14.13 16.13
CA GLN A 9 4.13 -13.83 16.82
C GLN A 9 4.35 -13.83 18.34
N ARG A 10 4.99 -14.89 18.86
CA ARG A 10 5.25 -15.03 20.31
C ARG A 10 6.03 -13.86 20.88
N ILE A 11 7.11 -13.46 20.20
CA ILE A 11 7.97 -12.35 20.65
C ILE A 11 7.18 -11.04 20.70
N ALA A 12 6.36 -10.78 19.69
CA ALA A 12 5.64 -9.53 19.62
C ALA A 12 4.42 -9.49 20.55
N GLU A 13 3.77 -10.63 20.85
CA GLU A 13 2.79 -10.75 21.94
C GLU A 13 3.44 -10.52 23.32
N GLU A 14 4.64 -11.03 23.53
CA GLU A 14 5.42 -10.83 24.76
C GLU A 14 5.75 -9.35 24.99
N VAL A 15 6.24 -8.66 23.94
CA VAL A 15 6.52 -7.22 23.99
C VAL A 15 5.23 -6.41 24.18
N ALA A 16 4.14 -6.78 23.49
CA ALA A 16 2.84 -6.12 23.62
C ALA A 16 2.31 -6.21 25.06
N SER A 17 2.43 -7.40 25.68
CA SER A 17 2.06 -7.65 27.06
C SER A 17 2.88 -6.80 28.05
N MET A 18 4.20 -6.72 27.86
CA MET A 18 5.08 -5.87 28.68
C MET A 18 4.70 -4.39 28.60
N LEU A 19 4.27 -3.93 27.42
CA LEU A 19 3.93 -2.53 27.18
C LEU A 19 2.44 -2.21 27.40
N LYS A 20 1.61 -3.21 27.78
CA LYS A 20 0.13 -3.09 27.87
C LYS A 20 -0.52 -2.55 26.59
N LEU A 21 0.03 -2.94 25.44
CA LEU A 21 -0.48 -2.57 24.12
C LEU A 21 -1.16 -3.79 23.49
N ASN A 22 -2.15 -3.55 22.63
CA ASN A 22 -2.68 -4.59 21.76
C ASN A 22 -1.94 -4.51 20.42
N VAL A 23 -1.40 -5.63 19.94
CA VAL A 23 -0.68 -5.69 18.67
C VAL A 23 -1.38 -6.69 17.77
N GLU A 24 -1.98 -6.18 16.69
CA GLU A 24 -2.48 -7.01 15.60
C GLU A 24 -1.35 -7.25 14.61
N ILE A 25 -0.76 -8.44 14.67
CA ILE A 25 0.31 -8.83 13.76
C ILE A 25 -0.35 -9.54 12.60
N ASP A 26 -0.52 -8.80 11.51
CA ASP A 26 -0.93 -9.40 10.25
C ASP A 26 0.22 -10.24 9.69
N THR A 27 0.36 -11.47 10.20
CA THR A 27 1.30 -12.47 9.70
C THR A 27 0.91 -12.99 8.32
N THR A 28 -0.23 -12.53 7.77
CA THR A 28 -0.68 -12.83 6.42
C THR A 28 -0.10 -11.86 5.39
N SER A 29 1.16 -11.43 5.58
CA SER A 29 1.96 -10.92 4.46
C SER A 29 2.13 -12.04 3.44
N SER A 30 1.10 -12.23 2.62
CA SER A 30 1.01 -13.20 1.55
C SER A 30 2.24 -13.00 0.67
N GLU A 31 2.77 -14.10 0.12
CA GLU A 31 3.81 -14.00 -0.91
C GLU A 31 3.42 -13.02 -2.02
N SER A 32 2.12 -12.89 -2.29
CA SER A 32 1.58 -11.89 -3.21
C SER A 32 1.86 -10.43 -2.78
N LEU A 33 1.72 -10.09 -1.50
CA LEU A 33 2.00 -8.74 -0.99
C LEU A 33 3.50 -8.42 -1.08
N GLN A 34 4.36 -9.38 -0.75
CA GLN A 34 5.81 -9.20 -0.88
C GLN A 34 6.24 -8.99 -2.33
N LYS A 35 5.63 -9.72 -3.28
CA LYS A 35 5.86 -9.51 -4.72
C LYS A 35 5.42 -8.10 -5.16
N ILE A 36 4.29 -7.60 -4.64
CA ILE A 36 3.82 -6.24 -4.93
C ILE A 36 4.81 -5.22 -4.38
N ILE A 37 5.23 -5.33 -3.12
CA ILE A 37 6.21 -4.43 -2.50
C ILE A 37 7.52 -4.39 -3.29
N ALA A 38 8.03 -5.56 -3.69
CA ALA A 38 9.23 -5.66 -4.50
C ALA A 38 9.06 -4.99 -5.86
N ALA A 39 7.93 -5.21 -6.54
CA ALA A 39 7.63 -4.58 -7.83
C ALA A 39 7.53 -3.05 -7.72
N LEU A 40 6.94 -2.51 -6.64
CA LEU A 40 6.85 -1.07 -6.41
C LEU A 40 8.23 -0.44 -6.20
N ARG A 41 9.10 -1.08 -5.40
CA ARG A 41 10.48 -0.62 -5.20
C ARG A 41 11.28 -0.68 -6.49
N ALA A 42 11.23 -1.80 -7.20
CA ALA A 42 11.91 -1.96 -8.48
C ALA A 42 11.42 -0.94 -9.52
N GLY A 43 10.13 -0.61 -9.54
CA GLY A 43 9.59 0.43 -10.41
C GLY A 43 10.17 1.82 -10.13
N ALA A 44 10.30 2.19 -8.86
CA ALA A 44 10.94 3.44 -8.45
C ALA A 44 12.44 3.47 -8.77
N GLU A 45 13.14 2.37 -8.48
CA GLU A 45 14.57 2.18 -8.83
C GLU A 45 14.79 2.30 -10.35
N ASN A 46 13.96 1.66 -11.16
CA ASN A 46 14.01 1.75 -12.62
C ASN A 46 13.75 3.17 -13.13
N ALA A 47 12.93 3.95 -12.42
CA ALA A 47 12.71 5.36 -12.74
C ALA A 47 13.84 6.28 -12.23
N GLY A 48 14.80 5.75 -11.46
CA GLY A 48 15.86 6.55 -10.83
C GLY A 48 15.36 7.54 -9.78
N LEU A 49 14.20 7.26 -9.17
CA LEU A 49 13.55 8.14 -8.21
C LEU A 49 13.35 7.44 -6.86
N PRO A 50 13.36 8.18 -5.74
CA PRO A 50 12.94 7.61 -4.47
C PRO A 50 11.45 7.26 -4.52
N VAL A 51 11.06 6.20 -3.80
CA VAL A 51 9.68 5.70 -3.75
C VAL A 51 8.66 6.80 -3.40
N SER A 52 9.04 7.75 -2.53
CA SER A 52 8.21 8.89 -2.13
C SER A 52 7.91 9.88 -3.27
N ASN A 53 8.72 9.88 -4.33
CA ASN A 53 8.53 10.73 -5.52
C ASN A 53 7.80 10.01 -6.65
N CYS A 54 7.39 8.75 -6.44
CA CYS A 54 6.56 7.99 -7.35
C CYS A 54 5.12 7.96 -6.83
N VAL A 55 4.14 7.90 -7.72
CA VAL A 55 2.74 7.73 -7.35
C VAL A 55 2.24 6.43 -7.96
N LEU A 56 1.72 5.52 -7.14
CA LEU A 56 1.04 4.33 -7.61
C LEU A 56 -0.39 4.67 -8.06
N ILE A 57 -0.76 4.22 -9.25
CA ILE A 57 -2.17 4.14 -9.67
C ILE A 57 -2.64 2.69 -9.47
N ALA A 58 -3.43 2.46 -8.43
CA ALA A 58 -3.86 1.13 -8.02
C ALA A 58 -5.29 0.81 -8.51
N GLY A 59 -5.51 -0.43 -8.93
CA GLY A 59 -6.84 -0.98 -9.24
C GLY A 59 -7.32 -2.02 -8.21
N SER A 60 -6.58 -2.25 -7.13
CA SER A 60 -6.85 -3.30 -6.15
C SER A 60 -6.38 -2.93 -4.74
N GLN A 61 -6.96 -3.58 -3.72
CA GLN A 61 -6.62 -3.35 -2.32
C GLN A 61 -5.18 -3.75 -1.99
N SER A 62 -4.70 -4.86 -2.58
CA SER A 62 -3.32 -5.33 -2.36
C SER A 62 -2.28 -4.32 -2.87
N GLY A 63 -2.57 -3.62 -3.97
CA GLY A 63 -1.74 -2.51 -4.46
C GLY A 63 -1.68 -1.34 -3.47
N VAL A 64 -2.83 -0.95 -2.91
CA VAL A 64 -2.92 0.13 -1.91
C VAL A 64 -2.14 -0.23 -0.64
N VAL A 65 -2.30 -1.45 -0.13
CA VAL A 65 -1.58 -1.93 1.05
C VAL A 65 -0.06 -1.96 0.78
N GLY A 66 0.35 -2.50 -0.37
CA GLY A 66 1.75 -2.51 -0.78
C GLY A 66 2.36 -1.12 -0.87
N ALA A 67 1.66 -0.16 -1.48
CA ALA A 67 2.09 1.23 -1.60
C ALA A 67 2.26 1.90 -0.24
N ARG A 68 1.28 1.73 0.67
CA ARG A 68 1.36 2.25 2.04
C ARG A 68 2.58 1.71 2.77
N GLN A 69 2.87 0.41 2.63
CA GLN A 69 4.00 -0.23 3.32
C GLN A 69 5.37 0.24 2.81
N VAL A 70 5.47 0.70 1.56
CA VAL A 70 6.71 1.28 1.02
C VAL A 70 6.78 2.80 1.14
N GLY A 71 5.73 3.46 1.63
CA GLY A 71 5.66 4.93 1.67
C GLY A 71 5.49 5.57 0.29
N MET A 72 4.90 4.84 -0.67
CA MET A 72 4.56 5.38 -1.99
C MET A 72 3.16 5.99 -1.95
N PRO A 73 3.00 7.27 -2.32
CA PRO A 73 1.68 7.83 -2.56
C PRO A 73 0.82 6.97 -3.50
N CYS A 74 -0.45 6.78 -3.16
CA CYS A 74 -1.34 5.87 -3.88
C CYS A 74 -2.65 6.55 -4.26
N VAL A 75 -3.00 6.50 -5.54
CA VAL A 75 -4.32 6.87 -6.06
C VAL A 75 -5.00 5.60 -6.54
N VAL A 76 -6.23 5.38 -6.09
CA VAL A 76 -7.06 4.29 -6.61
C VAL A 76 -7.84 4.77 -7.81
N LEU A 77 -7.79 3.98 -8.88
CA LEU A 77 -8.69 4.11 -10.01
C LEU A 77 -9.75 3.01 -9.90
N ARG A 78 -11.00 3.38 -9.66
CA ARG A 78 -12.09 2.41 -9.58
C ARG A 78 -12.40 1.85 -10.96
N SER A 79 -12.67 0.56 -10.98
CA SER A 79 -13.27 -0.13 -12.12
C SER A 79 -14.63 -0.68 -11.71
N SER A 80 -15.35 -1.30 -12.64
CA SER A 80 -16.59 -2.02 -12.32
C SER A 80 -16.40 -3.07 -11.21
N LEU A 81 -15.22 -3.68 -11.12
CA LEU A 81 -14.88 -4.69 -10.10
C LEU A 81 -14.66 -4.08 -8.71
N THR A 82 -14.26 -2.81 -8.64
CA THR A 82 -13.92 -2.11 -7.40
C THR A 82 -14.85 -0.95 -7.08
N ALA A 83 -15.97 -0.82 -7.80
CA ALA A 83 -16.92 0.27 -7.65
C ALA A 83 -17.48 0.42 -6.23
N ARG A 84 -17.66 -0.72 -5.52
CA ARG A 84 -18.14 -0.78 -4.13
C ARG A 84 -17.04 -1.02 -3.10
N ALA A 85 -15.78 -1.13 -3.53
CA ALA A 85 -14.67 -1.38 -2.62
C ALA A 85 -14.25 -0.07 -1.95
N GLU A 86 -13.92 -0.15 -0.67
CA GLU A 86 -13.39 0.96 0.10
C GLU A 86 -11.87 0.87 0.20
N PHE A 87 -11.20 2.01 0.05
CA PHE A 87 -9.75 2.10 0.06
C PHE A 87 -9.28 3.13 1.09
N PRO A 88 -9.47 2.88 2.40
CA PRO A 88 -9.21 3.87 3.46
C PRO A 88 -7.74 4.30 3.54
N SER A 89 -6.82 3.50 2.99
CA SER A 89 -5.39 3.79 2.95
C SER A 89 -4.92 4.50 1.68
N ALA A 90 -5.81 4.76 0.71
CA ALA A 90 -5.45 5.47 -0.51
C ALA A 90 -5.47 6.99 -0.29
N ASN A 91 -4.52 7.71 -0.91
CA ASN A 91 -4.51 9.17 -0.83
C ASN A 91 -5.62 9.80 -1.68
N ALA A 92 -6.08 9.13 -2.74
CA ALA A 92 -7.26 9.52 -3.52
C ALA A 92 -7.96 8.30 -4.10
N ILE A 93 -9.22 8.49 -4.46
CA ILE A 93 -10.00 7.58 -5.29
C ILE A 93 -10.56 8.39 -6.47
N MET A 94 -10.45 7.84 -7.68
CA MET A 94 -10.88 8.43 -8.95
C MET A 94 -11.66 7.38 -9.75
N ASP A 95 -12.54 7.81 -10.66
CA ASP A 95 -13.36 6.90 -11.47
C ASP A 95 -12.85 6.71 -12.91
N GLY A 96 -11.87 7.52 -13.34
CA GLY A 96 -11.36 7.47 -14.71
C GLY A 96 -10.04 8.23 -14.92
N PHE A 97 -9.54 8.16 -16.15
CA PHE A 97 -8.47 9.02 -16.63
C PHE A 97 -9.04 10.21 -17.41
N GLY A 98 -8.40 11.38 -17.27
CA GLY A 98 -8.75 12.57 -18.03
C GLY A 98 -9.88 13.39 -17.40
N GLY A 99 -10.17 14.54 -18.02
CA GLY A 99 -11.31 15.40 -17.68
C GLY A 99 -11.44 15.72 -16.17
N ALA A 100 -12.58 15.34 -15.61
CA ALA A 100 -12.94 15.56 -14.21
C ALA A 100 -12.21 14.63 -13.23
N ASP A 101 -11.51 13.59 -13.69
CA ASP A 101 -10.85 12.58 -12.87
C ASP A 101 -9.32 12.74 -12.89
N LEU A 102 -8.56 11.67 -13.11
CA LEU A 102 -7.12 11.63 -12.94
C LEU A 102 -6.39 12.30 -14.11
N THR A 103 -5.67 13.38 -13.81
CA THR A 103 -4.82 14.09 -14.78
C THR A 103 -3.42 14.33 -14.21
N ILE A 104 -2.42 14.49 -15.08
CA ILE A 104 -1.04 14.81 -14.66
C ILE A 104 -0.98 16.10 -13.81
N PRO A 105 -1.66 17.21 -14.20
CA PRO A 105 -1.68 18.42 -13.36
C PRO A 105 -2.23 18.16 -11.95
N LYS A 106 -3.29 17.36 -11.81
CA LYS A 106 -3.83 17.00 -10.49
C LYS A 106 -2.85 16.18 -9.67
N LEU A 107 -2.12 15.24 -10.30
CA LEU A 107 -1.07 14.47 -9.62
C LEU A 107 0.07 15.36 -9.12
N LYS A 108 0.51 16.32 -9.93
CA LYS A 108 1.60 17.25 -9.57
C LYS A 108 1.21 18.24 -8.48
N ASN A 109 -0.04 18.72 -8.49
CA ASN A 109 -0.52 19.73 -7.56
C ASN A 109 -0.97 19.15 -6.21
N LYS A 110 -1.06 17.82 -6.11
CA LYS A 110 -1.49 17.17 -4.89
C LYS A 110 -0.33 17.03 -3.91
N LYS A 111 -0.57 17.39 -2.65
CA LYS A 111 0.36 17.14 -1.56
C LYS A 111 0.13 15.72 -1.04
N TRP A 112 1.19 14.92 -1.06
CA TRP A 112 1.20 13.55 -0.56
C TRP A 112 1.82 13.56 0.83
N LEU A 113 1.03 13.97 1.82
CA LEU A 113 1.38 13.96 3.24
C LEU A 113 0.76 12.73 3.92
#